data_AF-A0AAX2V3U0-F1
#
_entry.id   AF-A0AAX2V3U0-F1
#
_cell.length_a   1.000
_cell.length_b   1.000
_cell.length_c   1.000
_cell.angle_alpha   90.00
_cell.angle_beta   90.00
_cell.angle_gamma   90.00
#
_symmetry.space_group_name_H-M   'P 1'
#
loop_
_entity.id
_entity.type
_entity.pdbx_description
1 polymer ?
#
loop_
_entity_poly.entity_id
_entity_poly.type
_entity_poly.pdbx_seq_one_letter_code
_entity_poly.pdbx_strand_id
1 'polypeptide(L)'
;MRKKRKWLVVLDLAVTSFVTLSGVVAAAQYPGGGIWTYGASNGGDFSNYYHGSKYHSSTVVSRWTSKSSKAYAYAGQTSYAFIKTSFGEQAAFYYN
;
A
#
# COMPACT_ATOMS: atom_id res chain seq x y z
N MET A 1 -33.36 10.88 -9.80
CA MET A 1 -32.48 11.19 -8.65
C MET A 1 -31.43 10.09 -8.49
N ARG A 2 -30.16 10.33 -8.80
CA ARG A 2 -29.08 9.32 -8.69
C ARG A 2 -28.33 9.60 -7.39
N LYS A 3 -28.58 8.81 -6.34
CA LYS A 3 -27.89 8.93 -5.04
C LYS A 3 -26.39 8.71 -5.26
N LYS A 4 -25.60 9.78 -5.32
CA LYS A 4 -24.14 9.71 -5.30
C LYS A 4 -23.73 9.24 -3.91
N ARG A 5 -23.49 7.93 -3.75
CA ARG A 5 -22.88 7.39 -2.53
C ARG A 5 -21.49 7.99 -2.44
N LYS A 6 -21.29 8.94 -1.52
CA LYS A 6 -19.98 9.44 -1.14
C LYS A 6 -19.27 8.29 -0.43
N TRP A 7 -18.48 7.53 -1.17
CA TRP A 7 -17.54 6.59 -0.58
C TRP A 7 -16.51 7.45 0.16
N LEU A 8 -16.59 7.46 1.49
CA LEU A 8 -15.53 8.02 2.32
C LEU A 8 -14.30 7.17 2.07
N VAL A 9 -13.46 7.72 1.22
CA VAL A 9 -12.17 7.20 0.87
C VAL A 9 -11.24 7.54 2.04
N VAL A 10 -10.87 6.53 2.82
CA VAL A 10 -9.98 6.70 3.97
C VAL A 10 -8.55 6.48 3.47
N LEU A 11 -7.77 7.56 3.43
CA LEU A 11 -6.35 7.54 3.06
C LEU A 11 -5.52 7.56 4.34
N ASP A 12 -4.97 6.41 4.72
CA ASP A 12 -4.02 6.31 5.83
C ASP A 12 -2.59 6.11 5.30
N LEU A 13 -1.64 6.66 6.06
CA LEU A 13 -0.21 6.70 5.73
C LEU A 13 0.59 5.97 6.80
N ALA A 14 1.41 5.01 6.39
CA ALA A 14 2.47 4.44 7.22
C ALA A 14 3.84 4.78 6.64
N VAL A 15 4.77 5.24 7.47
CA VAL A 15 6.16 5.52 7.08
C VAL A 15 7.05 4.55 7.83
N THR A 16 7.83 3.76 7.10
CA THR A 16 8.71 2.75 7.72
C THR A 16 10.09 2.81 7.08
N SER A 17 11.13 2.64 7.90
CA SER A 17 12.52 2.46 7.45
C SER A 17 12.83 0.96 7.48
N PHE A 18 13.32 0.39 6.38
CA PHE A 18 13.67 -1.02 6.34
C PHE A 18 15.17 -1.21 6.17
N VAL A 19 15.80 -1.90 7.12
CA VAL A 19 17.15 -2.44 6.96
C VAL A 19 16.99 -3.86 6.41
N THR A 20 17.05 -4.01 5.09
CA THR A 20 16.76 -5.29 4.42
C THR A 20 17.96 -6.23 4.45
N LEU A 21 18.23 -6.84 5.62
CA LEU A 21 19.04 -8.06 5.67
C LEU A 21 18.16 -9.23 5.18
N SER A 22 18.28 -9.58 3.90
CA SER A 22 17.76 -10.80 3.24
C SER A 22 16.57 -11.48 3.94
N GLY A 23 15.42 -10.79 3.96
CA GLY A 23 14.18 -11.29 4.56
C GLY A 23 13.00 -10.38 4.21
N VAL A 24 11.79 -10.95 4.13
CA VAL A 24 10.55 -10.17 3.98
C VAL A 24 10.24 -9.50 5.30
N VAL A 25 10.07 -8.19 5.28
CA VAL A 25 9.64 -7.39 6.45
C VAL A 25 8.33 -6.71 6.10
N ALA A 26 7.25 -7.13 6.73
CA ALA A 26 5.92 -6.64 6.40
C ALA A 26 5.09 -6.41 7.66
N ALA A 27 4.32 -5.33 7.67
CA ALA A 27 3.29 -5.05 8.65
C ALA A 27 1.92 -5.27 8.01
N ALA A 28 0.94 -5.66 8.83
CA ALA A 28 -0.45 -5.83 8.42
C ALA A 28 -1.38 -4.99 9.29
N GLN A 29 -2.40 -4.40 8.66
CA GLN A 29 -3.47 -3.63 9.30
C GLN A 29 -4.82 -4.04 8.69
N TYR A 30 -5.90 -3.85 9.45
CA TYR A 30 -7.26 -4.27 9.06
C TYR A 30 -8.25 -3.09 8.94
N PRO A 31 -7.98 -2.10 8.10
CA PRO A 31 -8.75 -0.87 8.08
C PRO A 31 -10.06 -1.01 7.32
N GLY A 32 -11.14 -0.41 7.85
CA GLY A 32 -12.41 -0.26 7.13
C GLY A 32 -13.11 -1.57 6.70
N GLY A 33 -12.65 -2.73 7.20
CA GLY A 33 -13.09 -4.07 6.76
C GLY A 33 -12.24 -4.69 5.63
N GLY A 34 -11.11 -4.07 5.26
CA GLY A 34 -10.10 -4.61 4.36
C GLY A 34 -8.86 -5.15 5.08
N ILE A 35 -7.88 -5.61 4.31
CA ILE A 35 -6.58 -6.09 4.77
C ILE A 35 -5.51 -5.32 4.02
N TRP A 36 -4.74 -4.51 4.73
CA TRP A 36 -3.60 -3.77 4.18
C TRP A 36 -2.30 -4.38 4.67
N THR A 37 -1.44 -4.79 3.76
CA THR A 37 -0.10 -5.32 4.06
C THR A 37 0.93 -4.50 3.32
N TYR A 38 1.96 -4.03 4.01
CA TYR A 38 3.00 -3.19 3.43
C TYR A 38 4.36 -3.49 4.05
N GLY A 39 5.41 -3.22 3.29
CA GLY A 39 6.78 -3.31 3.76
C GLY A 39 7.76 -3.65 2.65
N ALA A 40 8.88 -4.28 2.99
CA ALA A 40 9.93 -4.61 2.03
C ALA A 40 9.96 -6.10 1.69
N SER A 41 10.14 -6.40 0.41
CA SER A 41 10.29 -7.75 -0.14
C SER A 41 11.11 -7.73 -1.41
N ASN A 42 11.96 -8.75 -1.61
CA ASN A 42 12.67 -9.04 -2.85
C ASN A 42 13.38 -7.84 -3.52
N GLY A 43 14.09 -7.02 -2.74
CA GLY A 43 14.83 -5.86 -3.25
C GLY A 43 13.94 -4.65 -3.59
N GLY A 44 12.79 -4.54 -2.94
CA GLY A 44 11.92 -3.39 -3.08
C GLY A 44 10.91 -3.27 -1.95
N ASP A 45 10.08 -2.23 -2.06
CA ASP A 45 9.01 -1.91 -1.13
C ASP A 45 7.65 -2.10 -1.80
N PHE A 46 6.69 -2.61 -1.05
CA PHE A 46 5.33 -2.89 -1.52
C PHE A 46 4.25 -2.35 -0.60
N SER A 47 3.09 -2.07 -1.17
CA SER A 47 1.85 -1.75 -0.49
C SER A 47 0.73 -2.54 -1.17
N ASN A 48 0.06 -3.41 -0.43
CA ASN A 48 -1.00 -4.27 -0.94
C ASN A 48 -2.26 -4.06 -0.10
N TYR A 49 -3.37 -3.72 -0.74
CA TYR A 49 -4.65 -3.54 -0.03
C TYR A 49 -5.73 -4.38 -0.68
N TYR A 50 -6.39 -5.21 0.13
CA TYR A 50 -7.58 -5.97 -0.23
C TYR A 50 -8.81 -5.35 0.45
N HIS A 51 -9.90 -5.18 -0.29
CA HIS A 51 -11.19 -4.81 0.30
C HIS A 51 -12.35 -5.57 -0.36
N GLY A 52 -13.14 -6.29 0.43
CA GLY A 52 -14.19 -7.19 -0.08
C GLY A 52 -15.37 -6.49 -0.74
N SER A 53 -15.70 -5.27 -0.34
CA SER A 53 -16.93 -4.58 -0.77
C SER A 53 -16.76 -3.22 -1.47
N LYS A 54 -15.52 -2.76 -1.70
CA LYS A 54 -15.25 -1.40 -2.19
C LYS A 54 -14.17 -1.39 -3.26
N TYR A 55 -14.29 -0.45 -4.19
CA TYR A 55 -13.16 -0.05 -5.02
C TYR A 55 -12.12 0.63 -4.12
N HIS A 56 -10.86 0.25 -4.29
CA HIS A 56 -9.80 0.60 -3.36
C HIS A 56 -8.46 0.72 -4.09
N SER A 57 -7.44 1.23 -3.39
CA SER A 57 -6.10 1.37 -3.95
C SER A 57 -4.99 1.20 -2.91
N SER A 58 -3.80 0.91 -3.39
CA SER A 58 -2.57 0.92 -2.61
C SER A 58 -1.51 1.76 -3.31
N THR A 59 -0.68 2.44 -2.55
CA THR A 59 0.43 3.24 -3.07
C THR A 59 1.68 3.00 -2.22
N VAL A 60 2.83 2.97 -2.88
CA VAL A 60 4.14 3.02 -2.23
C VAL A 60 4.98 4.12 -2.88
N VAL A 61 5.70 4.88 -2.06
CA VAL A 61 6.52 6.03 -2.49
C VAL A 61 7.85 5.98 -1.76
N SER A 62 8.95 5.93 -2.52
CA SER A 62 10.28 6.12 -1.98
C SER A 62 10.43 7.54 -1.45
N ARG A 63 10.99 7.67 -0.25
CA ARG A 63 11.34 8.96 0.35
C ARG A 63 12.69 9.49 -0.14
N TRP A 64 13.52 8.65 -0.77
CA TRP A 64 14.85 9.04 -1.24
C TRP A 64 14.83 9.50 -2.69
N THR A 65 14.13 8.77 -3.54
CA THR A 65 14.13 8.99 -5.00
C THR A 65 12.81 9.56 -5.52
N SER A 66 11.80 9.69 -4.65
CA SER A 66 10.41 10.03 -5.03
C SER A 66 9.77 9.03 -6.01
N LYS A 67 10.41 7.89 -6.27
CA LYS A 67 9.84 6.83 -7.10
C LYS A 67 8.58 6.29 -6.45
N SER A 68 7.49 6.22 -7.20
CA SER A 68 6.21 5.78 -6.67
C SER A 68 5.52 4.76 -7.55
N SER A 69 4.72 3.89 -6.95
CA SER A 69 3.80 3.00 -7.64
C SER A 69 2.43 3.08 -6.97
N LYS A 70 1.37 3.08 -7.77
CA LYS A 70 -0.02 3.08 -7.31
C LYS A 70 -0.82 2.07 -8.11
N ALA A 71 -1.61 1.26 -7.43
CA ALA A 71 -2.50 0.29 -8.04
C ALA A 71 -3.91 0.43 -7.48
N TYR A 72 -4.89 0.23 -8.35
CA TYR A 72 -6.31 0.21 -7.99
C TYR A 72 -6.88 -1.19 -8.18
N ALA A 73 -7.89 -1.53 -7.40
CA ALA A 73 -8.60 -2.78 -7.52
C ALA A 73 -10.09 -2.62 -7.24
N TYR A 74 -10.90 -3.41 -7.93
CA TYR A 74 -12.32 -3.54 -7.65
C TYR A 74 -12.55 -4.35 -6.37
N ALA A 75 -13.78 -4.27 -5.85
CA ALA A 75 -14.20 -5.03 -4.69
C ALA A 75 -13.90 -6.53 -4.86
N GLY A 76 -13.36 -7.16 -3.81
CA GLY A 76 -13.02 -8.57 -3.80
C GLY A 76 -11.69 -8.91 -4.51
N GLN A 77 -10.94 -7.92 -4.98
CA GLN A 77 -9.58 -8.09 -5.51
C GLN A 77 -8.55 -7.44 -4.58
N THR A 78 -7.26 -7.67 -4.82
CA THR A 78 -6.17 -7.02 -4.09
C THR A 78 -5.45 -6.05 -5.01
N SER A 79 -5.33 -4.80 -4.59
CA SER A 79 -4.44 -3.83 -5.24
C SER A 79 -2.98 -4.11 -4.85
N TYR A 80 -2.07 -4.08 -5.81
CA TYR A 80 -0.65 -4.40 -5.62
C TYR A 80 0.25 -3.27 -6.15
N ALA A 81 0.92 -2.55 -5.25
CA ALA A 81 1.89 -1.52 -5.60
C ALA A 81 3.29 -1.93 -5.15
N PHE A 82 4.28 -1.82 -6.04
CA PHE A 82 5.67 -2.18 -5.77
C PHE A 82 6.64 -1.20 -6.43
N ILE A 83 7.74 -0.89 -5.73
CA ILE A 83 8.89 -0.18 -6.27
C ILE A 83 10.18 -0.92 -5.88
N LYS A 84 11.13 -1.00 -6.81
CA LYS A 84 12.51 -1.37 -6.46
C LYS A 84 13.14 -0.25 -5.63
N THR A 85 13.79 -0.62 -4.52
CA THR A 85 14.46 0.29 -3.59
C THR A 85 15.84 -0.25 -3.21
N SER A 86 16.70 0.65 -2.75
CA SER A 86 18.07 0.36 -2.32
C SER A 86 18.10 -0.09 -0.85
N PHE A 87 19.19 -0.70 -0.41
CA PHE A 87 19.34 -1.09 0.99
C PHE A 87 19.23 0.12 1.93
N GLY A 88 18.37 0.02 2.95
CA GLY A 88 18.14 1.10 3.92
C GLY A 88 17.21 2.20 3.43
N GLU A 89 16.71 2.12 2.18
CA GLU A 89 15.82 3.14 1.61
C GLU A 89 14.50 3.20 2.38
N GLN A 90 14.06 4.43 2.65
CA GLN A 90 12.79 4.67 3.36
C GLN A 90 11.65 4.79 2.36
N ALA A 91 10.50 4.23 2.72
CA ALA A 91 9.29 4.31 1.92
C ALA A 91 8.08 4.74 2.75
N ALA A 92 7.14 5.38 2.07
CA ALA A 92 5.82 5.70 2.56
C ALA A 92 4.79 4.84 1.84
N PHE A 93 3.87 4.29 2.63
CA PHE A 93 2.85 3.37 2.19
C PHE A 93 1.49 3.99 2.43
N TYR A 94 0.60 3.88 1.44
CA TYR A 94 -0.75 4.41 1.52
C TYR A 94 -1.84 3.41 1.11
N TYR A 95 -2.95 3.57 1.82
CA TYR A 95 -4.31 3.08 1.66
C TYR A 95 -5.34 3.83 0.83
N ASN A 96 -6.34 3.17 0.26
CA ASN A 96 -7.58 3.86 -0.11
C ASN A 96 -8.79 2.94 -0.19
#